data_AF-A0AAD5IJT5-F1
#
_entry.id   AF-A0AAD5IJT5-F1
#
_cell.length_a   1.000
_cell.length_b   1.000
_cell.length_c   1.000
_cell.angle_alpha   90.00
_cell.angle_beta   90.00
_cell.angle_gamma   90.00
#
_symmetry.space_group_name_H-M   'P 1'
#
loop_
_entity.id
_entity.type
_entity.pdbx_description
1 polymer ?
#
loop_
_entity_poly.entity_id
_entity_poly.type
_entity_poly.pdbx_seq_one_letter_code
_entity_poly.pdbx_strand_id
1 'polypeptide(L)'
;MGFGAKDLLTYLCYSIFFVPVFSLLFVIGMLKGATFSPLVFIVIAFGDAGVAIGLWPLHLFWSIFSVARTKKFGPYMKCLLILLVPVQTALYIAVGIIASMFMGVGYGFIWPVMETFRAISKEGVPFCTRVENCFTEGTWSCVLGACTIVRDFADFSFHSYFSVVDELLESKGEEPIELNVLILPGCFLSATLGILVDLIVIPAIVLYKSPILLFKGWYRLIQDLFGREGPFLETVCVPFAGFWILLWPIVVVLGIIAGVFSSVGFGCYAAVVAYQENSTKRGLLYVIASASVFDEYTNDLLYLREGSCFPRPRYRERMDSSASMLPIQGLRNQFDAIYPNEPLIRTPSEKDKTLKAAMLLDSFFTSCKDIGKELLRDGAIQISDLEEWRHSKNKIVNIGIPAYAFLECFINSIRSGSRGFNLRDNVEITSANRPEGRVFDWLYEPMCIMKEQIRSLNLNETEERYFLKLCLYNGDTTRIDSWQNGGIPPEDPIKRAQLEGISRRLQGICLTLSRLPTSRRRFFEVVKAIEDEGNKNFGDLGSRHDTEAA
;
A
#
# COMPACT_ATOMS: atom_id res chain seq x y z
N MET A 1 34.72 16.30 24.40
CA MET A 1 34.51 15.16 25.30
C MET A 1 35.51 14.09 24.92
N GLY A 2 36.55 13.88 25.74
CA GLY A 2 37.60 12.91 25.45
C GLY A 2 37.11 11.50 25.77
N PHE A 3 37.04 10.63 24.76
CA PHE A 3 36.89 9.19 24.96
C PHE A 3 38.11 8.69 25.75
N GLY A 4 37.91 8.16 26.97
CA GLY A 4 38.99 7.62 27.77
C GLY A 4 39.59 6.38 27.10
N ALA A 5 40.90 6.18 27.20
CA ALA A 5 41.59 5.02 26.62
C ALA A 5 41.03 3.67 27.12
N LYS A 6 40.42 3.64 28.32
CA LYS A 6 39.71 2.49 28.88
C LYS A 6 38.40 2.21 28.15
N ASP A 7 37.61 3.24 27.85
CA ASP A 7 36.38 3.09 27.07
C ASP A 7 36.71 2.61 25.66
N LEU A 8 37.74 3.19 25.02
CA LEU A 8 38.21 2.76 23.70
C LEU A 8 38.66 1.28 23.70
N LEU A 9 39.40 0.84 24.72
CA LEU A 9 39.85 -0.55 24.88
C LEU A 9 38.66 -1.49 25.12
N THR A 10 37.70 -1.10 25.95
CA THR A 10 36.48 -1.87 26.19
C THR A 10 35.65 -1.99 24.92
N TYR A 11 35.45 -0.90 24.15
CA TYR A 11 34.78 -0.95 22.85
C TYR A 11 35.54 -1.81 21.83
N LEU A 12 36.88 -1.71 21.76
CA LEU A 12 37.71 -2.58 20.92
C LEU A 12 37.58 -4.05 21.30
N CYS A 13 37.61 -4.39 22.59
CA CYS A 13 37.40 -5.75 23.07
C CYS A 13 35.98 -6.25 22.76
N TYR A 14 34.95 -5.43 23.00
CA TYR A 14 33.58 -5.77 22.64
C TYR A 14 33.44 -6.00 21.13
N SER A 15 34.06 -5.17 20.28
CA SER A 15 34.07 -5.36 18.83
C SER A 15 34.79 -6.65 18.42
N ILE A 16 35.93 -6.97 19.04
CA ILE A 16 36.71 -8.20 18.76
C ILE A 16 35.92 -9.45 19.14
N PHE A 17 35.16 -9.44 20.25
CA PHE A 17 34.29 -10.55 20.65
C PHE A 17 32.97 -10.60 19.88
N PHE A 18 32.46 -9.44 19.44
CA PHE A 18 31.23 -9.35 18.67
C PHE A 18 31.37 -9.97 17.28
N VAL A 19 32.48 -9.73 16.58
CA VAL A 19 32.72 -10.28 15.23
C VAL A 19 32.57 -11.81 15.16
N PRO A 20 33.25 -12.63 15.99
CA PRO A 20 33.12 -14.09 15.90
C PRO A 20 31.73 -14.59 16.30
N VAL A 21 31.07 -13.97 17.30
CA VAL A 21 29.70 -14.33 17.68
C VAL A 21 28.72 -13.99 16.56
N PHE A 22 28.87 -12.82 15.95
CA PHE A 22 28.09 -12.43 14.79
C PHE A 22 28.32 -13.37 13.61
N SER A 23 29.56 -13.69 13.27
CA SER A 23 29.89 -14.62 12.20
C SER A 23 29.30 -16.00 12.44
N LEU A 24 29.31 -16.49 13.69
CA LEU A 24 28.69 -17.75 14.06
C LEU A 24 27.16 -17.71 13.85
N LEU A 25 26.49 -16.67 14.37
CA LEU A 25 25.04 -16.50 14.20
C LEU A 25 24.65 -16.33 12.74
N PHE A 26 25.48 -15.63 11.96
CA PHE A 26 25.27 -15.47 10.54
C PHE A 26 25.40 -16.82 9.82
N VAL A 27 26.43 -17.62 10.11
CA VAL A 27 26.57 -18.96 9.53
C VAL A 27 25.39 -19.87 9.92
N ILE A 28 24.93 -19.83 11.17
CA ILE A 28 23.74 -20.57 11.62
C ILE A 28 22.50 -20.11 10.83
N GLY A 29 22.29 -18.80 10.72
CA GLY A 29 21.20 -18.22 9.94
C GLY A 29 21.25 -18.64 8.47
N MET A 30 22.43 -18.57 7.85
CA MET A 30 22.66 -18.97 6.46
C MET A 30 22.39 -20.46 6.25
N LEU A 31 22.80 -21.32 7.17
CA LEU A 31 22.52 -22.76 7.12
C LEU A 31 21.02 -23.05 7.21
N LYS A 32 20.31 -22.37 8.12
CA LYS A 32 18.84 -22.45 8.24
C LYS A 32 18.14 -21.93 6.99
N GLY A 33 18.58 -20.78 6.46
CA GLY A 33 18.08 -20.23 5.22
C GLY A 33 18.28 -21.20 4.06
N ALA A 34 19.48 -21.79 3.93
CA ALA A 34 19.77 -22.76 2.88
C ALA A 34 18.97 -24.06 3.00
N THR A 35 18.65 -24.53 4.21
CA THR A 35 17.88 -25.76 4.41
C THR A 35 16.38 -25.57 4.18
N PHE A 36 15.79 -24.47 4.66
CA PHE A 36 14.36 -24.22 4.55
C PHE A 36 13.95 -23.46 3.27
N SER A 37 14.87 -22.70 2.65
CA SER A 37 14.57 -21.95 1.42
C SER A 37 14.05 -22.83 0.27
N PRO A 38 14.59 -24.02 -0.03
CA PRO A 38 14.05 -24.88 -1.09
C PRO A 38 12.61 -25.32 -0.80
N LEU A 39 12.32 -25.67 0.45
CA LEU A 39 10.98 -26.09 0.87
C LEU A 39 9.97 -24.93 0.75
N VAL A 40 10.34 -23.76 1.28
CA VAL A 40 9.51 -22.55 1.23
C VAL A 40 9.30 -22.08 -0.22
N PHE A 41 10.34 -22.16 -1.04
CA PHE A 41 10.26 -21.88 -2.47
C PHE A 41 9.25 -22.80 -3.16
N ILE A 42 9.29 -24.11 -2.89
CA ILE A 42 8.32 -25.05 -3.46
C ILE A 42 6.89 -24.69 -3.03
N VAL A 43 6.66 -24.41 -1.74
CA VAL A 43 5.33 -24.05 -1.24
C VAL A 43 4.79 -22.80 -1.94
N ILE A 44 5.58 -21.72 -2.01
CA ILE A 44 5.13 -20.45 -2.59
C ILE A 44 5.01 -20.55 -4.12
N ALA A 45 6.06 -21.02 -4.80
CA ALA A 45 6.09 -21.05 -6.26
C ALA A 45 5.00 -21.97 -6.84
N PHE A 46 4.84 -23.19 -6.31
CA PHE A 46 3.80 -24.10 -6.79
C PHE A 46 2.41 -23.74 -6.27
N GLY A 47 2.30 -23.23 -5.04
CA GLY A 47 1.03 -22.75 -4.49
C GLY A 47 0.44 -21.62 -5.31
N ASP A 48 1.23 -20.56 -5.52
CA ASP A 48 0.79 -19.39 -6.29
C ASP A 48 0.59 -19.73 -7.77
N ALA A 49 1.46 -20.53 -8.38
CA ALA A 49 1.26 -20.99 -9.75
C ALA A 49 -0.01 -21.82 -9.90
N GLY A 50 -0.31 -22.70 -8.93
CA GLY A 50 -1.53 -23.50 -8.90
C GLY A 50 -2.79 -22.62 -8.83
N VAL A 51 -2.80 -21.62 -7.96
CA VAL A 51 -3.89 -20.63 -7.85
C VAL A 51 -4.04 -19.83 -9.14
N ALA A 52 -2.94 -19.29 -9.67
CA ALA A 52 -2.94 -18.43 -10.86
C ALA A 52 -3.41 -19.19 -12.11
N ILE A 53 -2.87 -20.39 -12.36
CA ILE A 53 -3.25 -21.22 -13.50
C ILE A 53 -4.67 -21.76 -13.33
N GLY A 54 -5.03 -22.21 -12.13
CA GLY A 54 -6.35 -22.79 -11.84
C GLY A 54 -7.49 -21.77 -12.01
N LEU A 55 -7.29 -20.53 -11.58
CA LEU A 55 -8.29 -19.46 -11.70
C LEU A 55 -8.27 -18.72 -13.04
N TRP A 56 -7.21 -18.86 -13.83
CA TRP A 56 -7.06 -18.12 -15.07
C TRP A 56 -8.25 -18.23 -16.03
N PRO A 57 -8.81 -19.44 -16.33
CA PRO A 57 -9.96 -19.53 -17.23
C PRO A 57 -11.17 -18.75 -16.71
N LEU A 58 -11.38 -18.75 -15.40
CA LEU A 58 -12.48 -18.04 -14.75
C LEU A 58 -12.25 -16.53 -14.76
N HIS A 59 -11.04 -16.07 -14.43
CA HIS A 59 -10.64 -14.67 -14.51
C HIS A 59 -10.78 -14.13 -15.93
N LEU A 60 -10.32 -14.88 -16.93
CA LEU A 60 -10.41 -14.53 -18.34
C LEU A 60 -11.88 -14.41 -18.78
N PHE A 61 -12.68 -15.44 -18.51
CA PHE A 61 -14.10 -15.44 -18.85
C PHE A 61 -14.84 -14.28 -18.19
N TRP A 62 -14.68 -14.09 -16.88
CA TRP A 62 -15.37 -13.06 -16.13
C TRP A 62 -14.98 -11.66 -16.58
N SER A 63 -13.70 -11.45 -16.89
CA SER A 63 -13.20 -10.15 -17.38
C SER A 63 -13.77 -9.81 -18.75
N ILE A 64 -13.77 -10.77 -19.69
CA ILE A 64 -14.37 -10.58 -21.01
C ILE A 64 -15.87 -10.33 -20.88
N PHE A 65 -16.55 -11.10 -20.03
CA PHE A 65 -17.98 -10.92 -19.75
C PHE A 65 -18.28 -9.51 -19.22
N SER A 66 -17.52 -9.05 -18.23
CA SER A 66 -17.72 -7.74 -17.62
C SER A 66 -17.41 -6.59 -18.57
N VAL A 67 -16.36 -6.69 -19.38
CA VAL A 67 -16.07 -5.71 -20.44
C VAL A 67 -17.16 -5.70 -21.53
N ALA A 68 -17.70 -6.85 -21.90
CA ALA A 68 -18.79 -6.90 -22.87
C ALA A 68 -20.07 -6.23 -22.33
N ARG A 69 -20.38 -6.46 -21.05
CA ARG A 69 -21.62 -6.01 -20.40
C ARG A 69 -21.59 -4.61 -19.83
N THR A 70 -20.42 -4.08 -19.47
CA THR A 70 -20.32 -2.74 -18.88
C THR A 70 -20.88 -1.66 -19.79
N LYS A 71 -21.48 -0.62 -19.19
CA LYS A 71 -21.94 0.58 -19.89
C LYS A 71 -20.87 1.66 -19.98
N LYS A 72 -19.74 1.47 -19.30
CA LYS A 72 -18.65 2.45 -19.21
C LYS A 72 -17.87 2.66 -20.50
N PHE A 73 -17.87 1.68 -21.41
CA PHE A 73 -17.04 1.70 -22.62
C PHE A 73 -17.89 1.73 -23.89
N GLY A 74 -17.49 2.54 -24.86
CA GLY A 74 -18.06 2.52 -26.21
C GLY A 74 -17.71 1.23 -26.99
N PRO A 75 -18.35 0.98 -28.15
CA PRO A 75 -18.20 -0.28 -28.89
C PRO A 75 -16.76 -0.58 -29.32
N TYR A 76 -16.02 0.43 -29.79
CA TYR A 76 -14.62 0.27 -30.19
C TYR A 76 -13.70 -0.02 -28.99
N MET A 77 -13.91 0.66 -27.85
CA MET A 77 -13.18 0.39 -26.62
C MET A 77 -13.44 -1.03 -26.11
N LYS A 78 -14.69 -1.51 -26.19
CA LYS A 78 -15.02 -2.90 -25.82
C LYS A 78 -14.28 -3.90 -26.70
N CYS A 79 -14.28 -3.70 -28.02
CA CYS A 79 -13.57 -4.58 -28.93
C CYS A 79 -12.06 -4.65 -28.61
N LEU A 80 -11.44 -3.48 -28.39
CA LEU A 80 -10.03 -3.39 -28.01
C LEU A 80 -9.75 -4.08 -26.67
N LEU A 81 -10.55 -3.80 -25.64
CA LEU A 81 -10.36 -4.39 -24.31
C LEU A 81 -10.57 -5.91 -24.35
N ILE A 82 -11.56 -6.42 -25.09
CA ILE A 82 -11.77 -7.88 -25.24
C ILE A 82 -10.55 -8.54 -25.90
N LEU A 83 -9.89 -7.86 -26.86
CA LEU A 83 -8.65 -8.35 -27.48
C LEU A 83 -7.45 -8.30 -26.51
N LEU A 84 -7.38 -7.26 -25.67
CA LEU A 84 -6.26 -7.03 -24.75
C LEU A 84 -6.35 -7.83 -23.45
N VAL A 85 -7.55 -8.12 -22.95
CA VAL A 85 -7.77 -8.87 -21.69
C VAL A 85 -7.05 -10.23 -21.67
N PRO A 86 -7.08 -11.06 -22.73
CA PRO A 86 -6.28 -12.29 -22.79
C PRO A 86 -4.78 -12.03 -22.63
N VAL A 87 -4.25 -11.00 -23.29
CA VAL A 87 -2.83 -10.64 -23.23
C VAL A 87 -2.46 -10.17 -21.82
N GLN A 88 -3.30 -9.31 -21.22
CA GLN A 88 -3.09 -8.78 -19.88
C GLN A 88 -3.18 -9.88 -18.81
N THR A 89 -4.15 -10.79 -18.90
CA THR A 89 -4.28 -11.89 -17.93
C THR A 89 -3.14 -12.91 -18.08
N ALA A 90 -2.68 -13.20 -19.31
CA ALA A 90 -1.50 -14.04 -19.53
C ALA A 90 -0.21 -13.39 -18.97
N LEU A 91 -0.03 -12.08 -19.21
CA LEU A 91 1.10 -11.33 -18.66
C LEU A 91 1.07 -11.30 -17.13
N TYR A 92 -0.10 -11.09 -16.53
CA TYR A 92 -0.28 -11.15 -15.08
C TYR A 92 0.18 -12.48 -14.49
N ILE A 93 -0.15 -13.61 -15.13
CA ILE A 93 0.30 -14.94 -14.68
C ILE A 93 1.81 -15.09 -14.80
N ALA A 94 2.40 -14.69 -15.93
CA ALA A 94 3.84 -14.78 -16.14
C ALA A 94 4.60 -13.95 -15.10
N VAL A 95 4.18 -12.70 -14.88
CA VAL A 95 4.76 -11.81 -13.88
C VAL A 95 4.53 -12.35 -12.47
N GLY A 96 3.33 -12.87 -12.18
CA GLY A 96 2.99 -13.49 -10.90
C GLY A 96 3.90 -14.66 -10.55
N ILE A 97 4.09 -15.60 -11.49
CA ILE A 97 4.97 -16.77 -11.29
C ILE A 97 6.41 -16.31 -11.03
N ILE A 98 6.93 -15.39 -11.83
CA ILE A 98 8.30 -14.86 -11.65
C ILE A 98 8.44 -14.18 -10.28
N ALA A 99 7.46 -13.34 -9.91
CA ALA A 99 7.45 -12.65 -8.62
C ALA A 99 7.38 -13.64 -7.44
N SER A 100 6.54 -14.67 -7.53
CA SER A 100 6.43 -15.73 -6.52
C SER A 100 7.71 -16.55 -6.39
N MET A 101 8.44 -16.79 -7.49
CA MET A 101 9.76 -17.42 -7.42
C MET A 101 10.77 -16.57 -6.64
N PHE A 102 10.85 -15.26 -6.94
CA PHE A 102 11.71 -14.34 -6.20
C PHE A 102 11.30 -14.20 -4.74
N MET A 103 9.99 -14.13 -4.48
CA MET A 103 9.43 -14.08 -3.13
C MET A 103 9.77 -15.35 -2.35
N GLY A 104 9.62 -16.53 -2.96
CA GLY A 104 9.93 -17.82 -2.35
C GLY A 104 11.38 -17.93 -1.89
N VAL A 105 12.33 -17.54 -2.75
CA VAL A 105 13.75 -17.52 -2.41
C VAL A 105 14.06 -16.44 -1.36
N GLY A 106 13.57 -15.21 -1.58
CA GLY A 106 13.84 -14.09 -0.68
C GLY A 106 13.29 -14.31 0.73
N TYR A 107 12.00 -14.66 0.84
CA TYR A 107 11.35 -14.92 2.11
C TYR A 107 11.93 -16.16 2.81
N GLY A 108 12.10 -17.26 2.07
CA GLY A 108 12.62 -18.53 2.60
C GLY A 108 14.06 -18.43 3.13
N PHE A 109 14.85 -17.49 2.61
CA PHE A 109 16.23 -17.27 3.04
C PHE A 109 16.37 -16.18 4.10
N ILE A 110 15.74 -15.02 3.89
CA ILE A 110 15.91 -13.84 4.76
C ILE A 110 15.20 -14.05 6.10
N TRP A 111 14.02 -14.67 6.11
CA TRP A 111 13.22 -14.82 7.33
C TRP A 111 13.93 -15.67 8.40
N PRO A 112 14.43 -16.89 8.10
CA PRO A 112 15.17 -17.68 9.09
C PRO A 112 16.45 -17.01 9.58
N VAL A 113 17.14 -16.27 8.70
CA VAL A 113 18.34 -15.49 9.07
C VAL A 113 17.95 -14.42 10.08
N MET A 114 16.93 -13.60 9.79
CA MET A 114 16.46 -12.53 10.69
C MET A 114 15.99 -13.05 12.05
N GLU A 115 15.24 -14.16 12.08
CA GLU A 115 14.76 -14.75 13.34
C GLU A 115 15.91 -15.32 14.20
N THR A 116 17.01 -15.77 13.58
CA THR A 116 18.21 -16.17 14.33
C THR A 116 18.78 -15.01 15.13
N PHE A 117 18.81 -13.82 14.53
CA PHE A 117 19.28 -12.61 15.18
C PHE A 117 18.28 -12.05 16.20
N ARG A 118 16.99 -12.15 15.91
CA ARG A 118 15.94 -11.77 16.87
C ARG A 118 15.92 -12.68 18.09
N ALA A 119 16.18 -13.98 17.93
CA ALA A 119 16.20 -14.94 19.03
C ALA A 119 17.29 -14.61 20.07
N ILE A 120 18.48 -14.20 19.63
CA ILE A 120 19.58 -13.86 20.54
C ILE A 120 19.38 -12.49 21.23
N SER A 121 18.66 -11.56 20.57
CA SER A 121 18.41 -10.21 21.06
C SER A 121 17.24 -10.09 22.03
N LYS A 122 16.46 -11.16 22.27
CA LYS A 122 15.34 -11.17 23.25
C LYS A 122 15.86 -10.91 24.67
N GLU A 123 15.52 -9.75 25.24
CA GLU A 123 15.83 -9.42 26.64
C GLU A 123 14.91 -10.20 27.61
N GLY A 124 15.41 -10.52 28.81
CA GLY A 124 14.63 -11.21 29.86
C GLY A 124 14.57 -12.74 29.76
N VAL A 125 15.24 -13.36 28.77
CA VAL A 125 15.28 -14.83 28.58
C VAL A 125 16.65 -15.40 29.00
N PRO A 126 16.72 -16.56 29.69
CA PRO A 126 17.97 -17.23 30.02
C PRO A 126 18.86 -17.46 28.79
N PHE A 127 20.18 -17.33 28.94
CA PHE A 127 21.13 -17.43 27.82
C PHE A 127 21.04 -18.77 27.07
N CYS A 128 20.92 -19.90 27.78
CA CYS A 128 20.81 -21.22 27.16
C CYS A 128 19.58 -21.32 26.25
N THR A 129 18.43 -20.82 26.71
CA THR A 129 17.19 -20.78 25.93
C THR A 129 17.31 -19.85 24.72
N ARG A 130 18.03 -18.73 24.84
CA ARG A 130 18.30 -17.86 23.68
C ARG A 130 19.12 -18.57 22.61
N VAL A 131 20.15 -19.33 23.01
CA VAL A 131 20.97 -20.11 22.07
C VAL A 131 20.15 -21.22 21.42
N GLU A 132 19.32 -21.94 22.17
CA GLU A 132 18.40 -22.95 21.63
C GLU A 132 17.43 -22.33 20.60
N ASN A 133 16.84 -21.19 20.96
CA ASN A 133 15.93 -20.45 20.09
C ASN A 133 16.60 -20.00 18.78
N CYS A 134 17.92 -19.75 18.77
CA CYS A 134 18.63 -19.42 17.52
C CYS A 134 18.54 -20.56 16.50
N PHE A 135 18.46 -21.82 16.93
CA PHE A 135 18.35 -22.98 16.04
C PHE A 135 16.90 -23.27 15.64
N THR A 136 15.93 -23.05 16.53
CA THR A 136 14.53 -23.46 16.32
C THR A 136 13.64 -22.34 15.76
N GLU A 137 13.82 -21.10 16.19
CA GLU A 137 12.99 -19.96 15.76
C GLU A 137 13.17 -19.67 14.26
N GLY A 138 12.10 -19.30 13.58
CA GLY A 138 12.15 -19.01 12.14
C GLY A 138 12.26 -20.23 11.22
N THR A 139 12.17 -21.47 11.74
CA THR A 139 12.17 -22.69 10.93
C THR A 139 10.75 -23.04 10.45
N TRP A 140 9.97 -23.78 11.24
CA TRP A 140 8.61 -24.17 10.90
C TRP A 140 7.67 -22.95 10.76
N SER A 141 7.92 -21.88 11.50
CA SER A 141 7.18 -20.62 11.34
C SER A 141 7.39 -19.98 9.97
N CYS A 142 8.56 -20.17 9.33
CA CYS A 142 8.79 -19.73 7.95
C CYS A 142 7.92 -20.52 6.97
N VAL A 143 7.82 -21.85 7.13
CA VAL A 143 6.97 -22.71 6.29
C VAL A 143 5.48 -22.39 6.48
N LEU A 144 5.02 -22.19 7.72
CA LEU A 144 3.64 -21.76 7.99
C LEU A 144 3.34 -20.37 7.42
N GLY A 145 4.32 -19.46 7.48
CA GLY A 145 4.25 -18.15 6.84
C GLY A 145 4.16 -18.28 5.32
N ALA A 146 4.88 -19.22 4.71
CA ALA A 146 4.78 -19.52 3.28
C ALA A 146 3.37 -19.99 2.88
N CYS A 147 2.76 -20.89 3.66
CA CYS A 147 1.36 -21.29 3.47
C CYS A 147 0.40 -20.09 3.62
N THR A 148 0.71 -19.16 4.53
CA THR A 148 -0.08 -17.95 4.72
C THR A 148 0.03 -17.01 3.52
N ILE A 149 1.22 -16.87 2.92
CA ILE A 149 1.44 -16.09 1.70
C ILE A 149 0.58 -16.66 0.55
N VAL A 150 0.62 -17.98 0.34
CA VAL A 150 -0.19 -18.64 -0.71
C VAL A 150 -1.68 -18.46 -0.44
N ARG A 151 -2.12 -18.57 0.81
CA ARG A 151 -3.53 -18.30 1.18
C ARG A 151 -3.91 -16.84 0.89
N ASP A 152 -3.07 -15.88 1.28
CA ASP A 152 -3.34 -14.45 1.08
C ASP A 152 -3.38 -14.13 -0.44
N PHE A 153 -2.55 -14.80 -1.27
CA PHE A 153 -2.61 -14.72 -2.74
C PHE A 153 -3.88 -15.37 -3.33
N ALA A 154 -4.31 -16.51 -2.77
CA ALA A 154 -5.56 -17.15 -3.14
C ALA A 154 -6.76 -16.25 -2.81
N ASP A 155 -6.81 -15.71 -1.60
CA ASP A 155 -7.86 -14.79 -1.15
C ASP A 155 -7.94 -13.55 -2.06
N PHE A 156 -6.79 -12.96 -2.41
CA PHE A 156 -6.72 -11.88 -3.38
C PHE A 156 -7.30 -12.29 -4.75
N SER A 157 -6.90 -13.45 -5.26
CA SER A 157 -7.32 -13.94 -6.57
C SER A 157 -8.81 -14.33 -6.60
N PHE A 158 -9.37 -14.82 -5.50
CA PHE A 158 -10.78 -15.22 -5.40
C PHE A 158 -11.73 -14.07 -5.08
N HIS A 159 -11.28 -13.03 -4.39
CA HIS A 159 -12.18 -11.98 -3.89
C HIS A 159 -11.82 -10.60 -4.43
N SER A 160 -10.55 -10.21 -4.34
CA SER A 160 -10.13 -8.87 -4.77
C SER A 160 -10.19 -8.72 -6.29
N TYR A 161 -9.79 -9.75 -7.04
CA TYR A 161 -9.89 -9.75 -8.51
C TYR A 161 -11.34 -9.55 -8.98
N PHE A 162 -12.25 -10.40 -8.49
CA PHE A 162 -13.66 -10.32 -8.85
C PHE A 162 -14.29 -9.01 -8.39
N SER A 163 -13.95 -8.51 -7.20
CA SER A 163 -14.39 -7.20 -6.73
C SER A 163 -14.03 -6.06 -7.69
N VAL A 164 -12.84 -6.08 -8.31
CA VAL A 164 -12.43 -5.07 -9.29
C VAL A 164 -13.21 -5.22 -10.59
N VAL A 165 -13.37 -6.46 -11.06
CA VAL A 165 -14.07 -6.73 -12.32
C VAL A 165 -15.59 -6.47 -12.20
N ASP A 166 -16.18 -6.72 -11.04
CA ASP A 166 -17.59 -6.45 -10.75
C ASP A 166 -17.89 -4.95 -10.66
N GLU A 167 -16.93 -4.14 -10.21
CA GLU A 167 -17.06 -2.69 -10.20
C GLU A 167 -17.29 -2.13 -11.62
N LEU A 168 -16.72 -2.77 -12.65
CA LEU A 168 -16.99 -2.41 -14.04
C LEU A 168 -18.45 -2.64 -14.43
N LEU A 169 -19.10 -3.66 -13.87
CA LEU A 169 -20.52 -3.96 -14.09
C LEU A 169 -21.43 -2.98 -13.33
N GLU A 170 -21.02 -2.59 -12.12
CA GLU A 170 -21.77 -1.67 -11.25
C GLU A 170 -21.77 -0.22 -11.76
N SER A 171 -20.82 0.16 -12.61
CA SER A 171 -20.74 1.52 -13.19
C SER A 171 -22.01 1.89 -13.98
N LYS A 172 -22.77 2.86 -13.44
CA LYS A 172 -23.98 3.43 -14.03
C LYS A 172 -23.87 4.95 -14.04
N GLY A 173 -24.18 5.57 -15.19
CA GLY A 173 -24.39 7.03 -15.26
C GLY A 173 -23.23 7.88 -15.76
N GLU A 174 -22.13 7.29 -16.25
CA GLU A 174 -21.06 8.01 -16.94
C GLU A 174 -21.24 7.91 -18.47
N GLU A 175 -20.90 8.97 -19.21
CA GLU A 175 -20.82 8.90 -20.67
C GLU A 175 -19.81 7.80 -21.06
N PRO A 176 -20.14 6.95 -22.03
CA PRO A 176 -19.26 5.86 -22.41
C PRO A 176 -17.94 6.42 -22.91
N ILE A 177 -16.83 5.91 -22.38
CA ILE A 177 -15.49 6.25 -22.87
C ILE A 177 -15.36 5.68 -24.28
N GLU A 178 -15.31 6.57 -25.28
CA GLU A 178 -15.18 6.21 -26.69
C GLU A 178 -13.72 6.30 -27.16
N LEU A 179 -13.36 5.42 -28.10
CA LEU A 179 -12.05 5.42 -28.74
C LEU A 179 -12.10 6.32 -29.98
N ASN A 180 -11.30 7.38 -30.02
CA ASN A 180 -11.14 8.14 -31.26
C ASN A 180 -10.20 7.39 -32.22
N VAL A 181 -10.76 6.60 -33.14
CA VAL A 181 -9.98 5.77 -34.07
C VAL A 181 -9.12 6.62 -35.01
N LEU A 182 -9.54 7.86 -35.31
CA LEU A 182 -8.86 8.73 -36.27
C LEU A 182 -7.47 9.18 -35.81
N ILE A 183 -7.22 9.25 -34.50
CA ILE A 183 -5.92 9.67 -33.95
C ILE A 183 -4.92 8.50 -33.84
N LEU A 184 -5.38 7.25 -33.98
CA LEU A 184 -4.54 6.05 -33.80
C LEU A 184 -3.31 5.99 -34.70
N PRO A 185 -3.37 6.32 -36.01
CA PRO A 185 -2.17 6.33 -36.86
C PRO A 185 -1.11 7.32 -36.35
N GLY A 186 -1.56 8.48 -35.86
CA GLY A 186 -0.67 9.48 -35.25
C GLY A 186 -0.07 9.01 -33.93
N CYS A 187 -0.84 8.25 -33.14
CA CYS A 187 -0.35 7.62 -31.92
C CYS A 187 0.74 6.58 -32.24
N PHE A 188 0.51 5.72 -33.25
CA PHE A 188 1.48 4.73 -33.69
C PHE A 188 2.79 5.39 -34.14
N LEU A 189 2.70 6.42 -35.00
CA LEU A 189 3.87 7.21 -35.43
C LEU A 189 4.64 7.80 -34.24
N SER A 190 3.92 8.38 -33.27
CA SER A 190 4.53 8.98 -32.08
C SER A 190 5.23 7.94 -31.21
N ALA A 191 4.64 6.76 -31.01
CA ALA A 191 5.26 5.66 -30.26
C ALA A 191 6.52 5.13 -30.96
N THR A 192 6.47 4.89 -32.28
CA THR A 192 7.64 4.36 -33.01
C THR A 192 8.82 5.33 -32.94
N LEU A 193 8.58 6.63 -33.15
CA LEU A 193 9.62 7.66 -33.02
C LEU A 193 10.09 7.83 -31.58
N GLY A 194 9.17 7.79 -30.62
CA GLY A 194 9.47 7.84 -29.18
C GLY A 194 10.43 6.72 -28.78
N ILE A 195 10.09 5.47 -29.11
CA ILE A 195 10.93 4.30 -28.80
C ILE A 195 12.30 4.43 -29.49
N LEU A 196 12.34 4.84 -30.77
CA LEU A 196 13.59 4.96 -31.52
C LEU A 196 14.55 5.97 -30.89
N VAL A 197 14.04 7.12 -30.44
CA VAL A 197 14.84 8.17 -29.79
C VAL A 197 15.22 7.77 -28.37
N ASP A 198 14.25 7.31 -27.58
CA ASP A 198 14.44 7.01 -26.16
C ASP A 198 15.37 5.82 -25.93
N LEU A 199 15.38 4.81 -26.83
CA LEU A 199 16.32 3.69 -26.79
C LEU A 199 17.79 4.12 -26.90
N ILE A 200 18.07 5.34 -27.37
CA ILE A 200 19.43 5.88 -27.47
C ILE A 200 19.66 6.86 -26.32
N VAL A 201 18.77 7.84 -26.15
CA VAL A 201 18.97 8.96 -25.24
C VAL A 201 18.91 8.53 -23.77
N ILE A 202 17.90 7.72 -23.39
CA ILE A 202 17.71 7.31 -21.99
C ILE A 202 18.88 6.43 -21.51
N PRO A 203 19.30 5.38 -22.24
CA PRO A 203 20.50 4.62 -21.87
C PRO A 203 21.76 5.48 -21.73
N ALA A 204 21.95 6.50 -22.59
CA ALA A 204 23.08 7.41 -22.45
C ALA A 204 23.03 8.21 -21.13
N ILE A 205 21.86 8.74 -20.75
CA ILE A 205 21.65 9.44 -19.46
C ILE A 205 21.91 8.47 -18.29
N VAL A 206 21.37 7.25 -18.37
CA VAL A 206 21.54 6.23 -17.33
C VAL A 206 23.03 5.90 -17.15
N LEU A 207 23.76 5.62 -18.23
CA LEU A 207 25.20 5.32 -18.16
C LEU A 207 26.01 6.50 -17.59
N TYR A 208 25.67 7.73 -17.96
CA TYR A 208 26.30 8.93 -17.42
C TYR A 208 26.06 9.11 -15.91
N LYS A 209 24.84 8.82 -15.43
CA LYS A 209 24.48 9.00 -14.00
C LYS A 209 24.83 7.79 -13.12
N SER A 210 25.14 6.64 -13.71
CA SER A 210 25.44 5.40 -12.97
C SER A 210 26.63 5.52 -12.01
N PRO A 211 27.77 6.15 -12.37
CA PRO A 211 28.85 6.40 -11.43
C PRO A 211 28.42 7.29 -10.26
N ILE A 212 27.59 8.30 -10.51
CA ILE A 212 27.07 9.20 -9.48
C ILE A 212 26.19 8.43 -8.49
N LEU A 213 25.29 7.57 -8.99
CA LEU A 213 24.47 6.67 -8.16
C LEU A 213 25.34 5.77 -7.28
N LEU A 214 26.41 5.19 -7.85
CA LEU A 214 27.32 4.31 -7.12
C LEU A 214 27.98 5.04 -5.95
N PHE A 215 28.69 6.14 -6.22
CA PHE A 215 29.44 6.85 -5.19
C PHE A 215 28.54 7.53 -4.16
N LYS A 216 27.45 8.16 -4.60
CA LYS A 216 26.52 8.85 -3.68
C LYS A 216 25.77 7.85 -2.81
N GLY A 217 25.37 6.71 -3.37
CA GLY A 217 24.73 5.66 -2.60
C GLY A 217 25.65 5.03 -1.55
N TRP A 218 26.92 4.76 -1.90
CA TRP A 218 27.90 4.34 -0.91
C TRP A 218 28.13 5.37 0.18
N TYR A 219 28.31 6.65 -0.19
CA TYR A 219 28.48 7.73 0.78
C TYR A 219 27.31 7.78 1.77
N ARG A 220 26.08 7.70 1.26
CA ARG A 220 24.86 7.71 2.08
C ARG A 220 24.75 6.47 2.97
N LEU A 221 24.97 5.27 2.44
CA LEU A 221 24.94 4.04 3.23
C LEU A 221 25.99 4.02 4.35
N ILE A 222 27.17 4.59 4.09
CA ILE A 222 28.21 4.76 5.11
C ILE A 222 27.77 5.79 6.16
N GLN A 223 27.17 6.91 5.75
CA GLN A 223 26.62 7.90 6.69
C GLN A 223 25.50 7.30 7.54
N ASP A 224 24.57 6.56 6.95
CA ASP A 224 23.46 5.92 7.65
C ASP A 224 23.98 4.86 8.65
N LEU A 225 25.08 4.17 8.32
CA LEU A 225 25.77 3.25 9.23
C LEU A 225 26.37 3.97 10.46
N PHE A 226 27.02 5.12 10.27
CA PHE A 226 27.58 5.90 11.37
C PHE A 226 26.52 6.68 12.17
N GLY A 227 25.45 7.12 11.50
CA GLY A 227 24.35 7.89 12.08
C GLY A 227 23.26 7.04 12.74
N ARG A 228 23.28 5.71 12.57
CA ARG A 228 22.21 4.78 13.00
C ARG A 228 20.82 5.19 12.47
N GLU A 229 20.74 5.56 11.20
CA GLU A 229 19.47 5.95 10.56
C GLU A 229 18.87 4.85 9.67
N GLY A 230 17.54 4.83 9.50
CA GLY A 230 16.85 3.98 8.52
C GLY A 230 16.77 2.49 8.93
N PRO A 231 16.97 1.50 8.02
CA PRO A 231 16.91 0.07 8.34
C PRO A 231 17.97 -0.40 9.36
N PHE A 232 18.79 0.53 9.85
CA PHE A 232 19.93 0.33 10.75
C PHE A 232 19.66 0.81 12.18
N LEU A 233 18.37 0.96 12.53
CA LEU A 233 17.88 1.45 13.84
C LEU A 233 18.17 0.47 15.00
N GLU A 234 18.12 -0.84 14.75
CA GLU A 234 18.42 -1.85 15.77
C GLU A 234 19.89 -2.30 15.66
N THR A 235 20.59 -2.38 16.79
CA THR A 235 22.02 -2.79 16.88
C THR A 235 22.29 -4.16 16.26
N VAL A 236 21.26 -4.98 16.18
CA VAL A 236 21.21 -6.30 15.54
C VAL A 236 21.44 -6.21 14.00
N CYS A 237 21.13 -5.07 13.38
CA CYS A 237 21.17 -4.86 11.93
C CYS A 237 22.50 -4.28 11.39
N VAL A 238 23.44 -3.86 12.26
CA VAL A 238 24.73 -3.26 11.85
C VAL A 238 25.51 -4.14 10.86
N PRO A 239 25.56 -5.46 11.01
CA PRO A 239 26.29 -6.30 10.06
C PRO A 239 25.55 -6.51 8.73
N PHE A 240 24.22 -6.49 8.75
CA PHE A 240 23.40 -6.46 7.55
C PHE A 240 23.61 -5.16 6.77
N ALA A 241 23.88 -4.05 7.46
CA ALA A 241 24.25 -2.79 6.85
C ALA A 241 25.57 -2.88 6.08
N GLY A 242 26.59 -3.54 6.66
CA GLY A 242 27.85 -3.82 5.97
C GLY A 242 27.67 -4.66 4.70
N PHE A 243 26.77 -5.66 4.75
CA PHE A 243 26.40 -6.45 3.57
C PHE A 243 25.67 -5.61 2.50
N TRP A 244 24.77 -4.71 2.90
CA TRP A 244 24.10 -3.79 1.98
C TRP A 244 25.07 -2.84 1.26
N ILE A 245 26.10 -2.35 1.95
CA ILE A 245 27.17 -1.55 1.33
C ILE A 245 27.91 -2.35 0.25
N LEU A 246 28.18 -3.63 0.51
CA LEU A 246 28.84 -4.54 -0.43
C LEU A 246 27.95 -4.86 -1.65
N LEU A 247 26.64 -5.01 -1.44
CA LEU A 247 25.67 -5.31 -2.51
C LEU A 247 25.29 -4.10 -3.35
N TRP A 248 25.58 -2.87 -2.91
CA TRP A 248 25.20 -1.66 -3.62
C TRP A 248 25.60 -1.63 -5.12
N PRO A 249 26.80 -2.08 -5.54
CA PRO A 249 27.13 -2.17 -6.97
C PRO A 249 26.17 -3.05 -7.78
N ILE A 250 25.67 -4.14 -7.20
CA ILE A 250 24.69 -5.01 -7.86
C ILE A 250 23.38 -4.24 -8.04
N VAL A 251 22.96 -3.48 -7.03
CA VAL A 251 21.78 -2.60 -7.11
C VAL A 251 21.94 -1.56 -8.22
N VAL A 252 23.15 -0.98 -8.38
CA VAL A 252 23.45 -0.05 -9.48
C VAL A 252 23.31 -0.73 -10.84
N VAL A 253 23.85 -1.94 -11.01
CA VAL A 253 23.71 -2.71 -12.27
C VAL A 253 22.24 -3.00 -12.57
N LEU A 254 21.46 -3.43 -11.57
CA LEU A 254 20.02 -3.63 -11.73
C LEU A 254 19.30 -2.33 -12.08
N GLY A 255 19.71 -1.21 -11.50
CA GLY A 255 19.21 0.13 -11.82
C GLY A 255 19.52 0.55 -13.25
N ILE A 256 20.71 0.22 -13.77
CA ILE A 256 21.07 0.44 -15.18
C ILE A 256 20.14 -0.36 -16.08
N ILE A 257 19.99 -1.65 -15.81
CA ILE A 257 19.14 -2.55 -16.59
C ILE A 257 17.71 -2.01 -16.59
N ALA A 258 17.16 -1.68 -15.42
CA ALA A 258 15.81 -1.12 -15.29
C ALA A 258 15.65 0.22 -16.03
N GLY A 259 16.64 1.11 -15.95
CA GLY A 259 16.66 2.38 -16.67
C GLY A 259 16.65 2.18 -18.18
N VAL A 260 17.47 1.26 -18.70
CA VAL A 260 17.49 0.91 -20.12
C VAL A 260 16.14 0.33 -20.56
N PHE A 261 15.55 -0.59 -19.81
CA PHE A 261 14.23 -1.14 -20.14
C PHE A 261 13.12 -0.08 -20.06
N SER A 262 13.23 0.90 -19.17
CA SER A 262 12.24 1.97 -19.04
C SER A 262 12.15 2.86 -20.28
N SER A 263 13.20 2.91 -21.11
CA SER A 263 13.23 3.71 -22.34
C SER A 263 12.07 3.38 -23.28
N VAL A 264 11.71 2.10 -23.39
CA VAL A 264 10.56 1.65 -24.21
C VAL A 264 9.26 2.21 -23.65
N GLY A 265 9.11 2.21 -22.32
CA GLY A 265 7.92 2.74 -21.65
C GLY A 265 7.79 4.25 -21.84
N PHE A 266 8.87 5.00 -21.65
CA PHE A 266 8.93 6.45 -21.92
C PHE A 266 8.62 6.76 -23.38
N GLY A 267 9.20 6.01 -24.33
CA GLY A 267 8.96 6.20 -25.76
C GLY A 267 7.52 5.91 -26.17
N CYS A 268 6.94 4.81 -25.67
CA CYS A 268 5.53 4.46 -25.88
C CYS A 268 4.56 5.52 -25.33
N TYR A 269 4.94 6.23 -24.26
CA TYR A 269 4.10 7.26 -23.66
C TYR A 269 3.81 8.44 -24.61
N ALA A 270 4.63 8.63 -25.65
CA ALA A 270 4.35 9.59 -26.71
C ALA A 270 3.00 9.34 -27.41
N ALA A 271 2.60 8.07 -27.57
CA ALA A 271 1.29 7.71 -28.10
C ALA A 271 0.15 8.11 -27.14
N VAL A 272 0.36 7.95 -25.84
CA VAL A 272 -0.62 8.35 -24.82
C VAL A 272 -0.84 9.86 -24.87
N VAL A 273 0.23 10.65 -24.97
CA VAL A 273 0.14 12.10 -25.11
C VAL A 273 -0.57 12.49 -26.41
N ALA A 274 -0.23 11.86 -27.54
CA ALA A 274 -0.89 12.10 -28.81
C ALA A 274 -2.40 11.84 -28.74
N TYR A 275 -2.79 10.77 -28.04
CA TYR A 275 -4.19 10.40 -27.83
C TYR A 275 -4.92 11.38 -26.91
N GLN A 276 -4.34 11.69 -25.74
CA GLN A 276 -4.94 12.57 -24.74
C GLN A 276 -5.16 14.00 -25.27
N GLU A 277 -4.18 14.55 -25.99
CA GLU A 277 -4.26 15.90 -26.55
C GLU A 277 -4.97 15.92 -27.92
N ASN A 278 -5.47 14.77 -28.38
CA ASN A 278 -6.06 14.56 -29.71
C ASN A 278 -5.19 15.17 -30.83
N SER A 279 -3.86 15.08 -30.71
CA SER A 279 -2.90 15.77 -31.55
C SER A 279 -1.58 15.02 -31.67
N THR A 280 -1.29 14.52 -32.87
CA THR A 280 0.00 13.88 -33.19
C THR A 280 1.18 14.80 -32.95
N LYS A 281 1.03 16.10 -33.23
CA LYS A 281 2.08 17.09 -32.97
C LYS A 281 2.48 17.13 -31.50
N ARG A 282 1.50 17.02 -30.58
CA ARG A 282 1.76 17.01 -29.13
C ARG A 282 2.51 15.75 -28.70
N GLY A 283 2.17 14.60 -29.27
CA GLY A 283 2.94 13.36 -29.10
C GLY A 283 4.39 13.49 -29.55
N LEU A 284 4.64 14.07 -30.73
CA LEU A 284 5.99 14.32 -31.24
C LEU A 284 6.77 15.33 -30.38
N LEU A 285 6.12 16.36 -29.85
CA LEU A 285 6.74 17.27 -28.89
C LEU A 285 7.12 16.54 -27.60
N TYR A 286 6.32 15.56 -27.16
CA TYR A 286 6.68 14.73 -26.02
C TYR A 286 7.91 13.85 -26.30
N VAL A 287 8.10 13.33 -27.52
CA VAL A 287 9.33 12.60 -27.89
C VAL A 287 10.59 13.44 -27.68
N ILE A 288 10.50 14.76 -27.89
CA ILE A 288 11.62 15.68 -27.61
C ILE A 288 11.74 15.93 -26.10
N ALA A 289 10.61 16.05 -25.40
CA ALA A 289 10.56 16.32 -23.97
C ALA A 289 10.88 15.09 -23.09
N SER A 290 10.77 13.87 -23.59
CA SER A 290 10.94 12.62 -22.82
C SER A 290 12.28 12.56 -22.10
N ALA A 291 13.35 12.98 -22.79
CA ALA A 291 14.69 13.10 -22.23
C ALA A 291 14.73 14.04 -21.01
N SER A 292 14.05 15.20 -21.09
CA SER A 292 13.97 16.14 -19.98
C SER A 292 13.19 15.59 -18.79
N VAL A 293 12.12 14.84 -19.04
CA VAL A 293 11.29 14.21 -17.99
C VAL A 293 12.07 13.10 -17.29
N PHE A 294 12.77 12.25 -18.06
CA PHE A 294 13.59 11.17 -17.50
C PHE A 294 14.80 11.71 -16.72
N ASP A 295 15.45 12.75 -17.26
CA ASP A 295 16.58 13.41 -16.60
C ASP A 295 16.18 14.10 -15.30
N GLU A 296 15.05 14.80 -15.27
CA GLU A 296 14.48 15.41 -14.06
C GLU A 296 14.15 14.33 -13.01
N TYR A 297 13.44 13.26 -13.40
CA TYR A 297 13.12 12.15 -12.50
C TYR A 297 14.38 11.50 -11.90
N THR A 298 15.42 11.30 -12.70
CA THR A 298 16.68 10.73 -12.22
C THR A 298 17.51 11.73 -11.41
N ASN A 299 17.38 13.03 -11.66
CA ASN A 299 17.97 14.06 -10.79
C ASN A 299 17.34 14.03 -9.41
N ASP A 300 16.01 13.94 -9.32
CA ASP A 300 15.29 13.84 -8.05
C ASP A 300 15.67 12.56 -7.30
N LEU A 301 15.72 11.43 -7.99
CA LEU A 301 16.13 10.15 -7.41
C LEU A 301 17.55 10.21 -6.83
N LEU A 302 18.44 10.96 -7.48
CA LEU A 302 19.82 11.16 -7.08
C LEU A 302 20.04 12.38 -6.19
N TYR A 303 18.99 13.13 -5.84
CA TYR A 303 19.10 14.42 -5.13
C TYR A 303 20.13 15.36 -5.78
N LEU A 304 20.07 15.50 -7.10
CA LEU A 304 20.87 16.44 -7.89
C LEU A 304 20.11 17.77 -8.03
N ARG A 305 20.60 18.67 -8.89
CA ARG A 305 19.94 19.95 -9.15
C ARG A 305 18.50 19.74 -9.66
N GLU A 306 17.57 20.52 -9.15
CA GLU A 306 16.17 20.55 -9.61
C GLU A 306 16.08 20.92 -11.10
N GLY A 307 15.23 20.18 -11.82
CA GLY A 307 15.00 20.34 -13.25
C GLY A 307 15.97 19.56 -14.15
N SER A 308 15.91 19.84 -15.46
CA SER A 308 16.71 19.17 -16.49
C SER A 308 17.39 20.18 -17.43
N CYS A 309 18.54 19.80 -17.99
CA CYS A 309 19.22 20.57 -19.03
C CYS A 309 18.71 20.30 -20.46
N PHE A 310 17.83 19.31 -20.64
CA PHE A 310 17.26 18.96 -21.94
C PHE A 310 16.07 19.85 -22.31
N PRO A 311 15.80 20.05 -23.61
CA PRO A 311 14.67 20.87 -24.05
C PRO A 311 13.33 20.27 -23.62
N ARG A 312 12.47 21.09 -23.05
CA ARG A 312 11.10 20.70 -22.65
C ARG A 312 10.06 21.52 -23.39
N PRO A 313 9.78 21.22 -24.67
CA PRO A 313 8.74 21.89 -25.42
C PRO A 313 7.37 21.66 -24.76
N ARG A 314 6.46 22.63 -24.87
CA ARG A 314 5.12 22.50 -24.31
C ARG A 314 4.31 21.48 -25.10
N TYR A 315 4.13 20.28 -24.56
CA TYR A 315 3.39 19.19 -25.19
C TYR A 315 1.97 18.97 -24.62
N ARG A 316 1.53 19.77 -23.63
CA ARG A 316 0.15 19.78 -23.12
C ARG A 316 -0.43 21.20 -23.12
N GLU A 317 -1.68 21.37 -23.58
CA GLU A 317 -2.37 22.67 -23.58
C GLU A 317 -3.05 22.99 -22.26
N ARG A 318 -3.74 22.00 -21.68
CA ARG A 318 -4.46 22.10 -20.41
C ARG A 318 -3.88 21.14 -19.39
N MET A 319 -3.49 21.65 -18.23
CA MET A 319 -3.50 20.87 -16.99
C MET A 319 -4.97 20.76 -16.57
N ASP A 320 -5.77 20.01 -17.33
CA ASP A 320 -7.16 19.75 -16.94
C ASP A 320 -7.12 18.87 -15.71
N SER A 321 -7.61 19.44 -14.60
CA SER A 321 -7.83 18.83 -13.29
C SER A 321 -8.73 17.60 -13.29
N SER A 322 -9.14 17.10 -14.46
CA SER A 322 -10.04 15.97 -14.68
C SER A 322 -9.39 14.77 -15.39
N ALA A 323 -8.16 14.88 -15.93
CA ALA A 323 -7.50 13.80 -16.65
C ALA A 323 -6.09 13.45 -16.14
N SER A 324 -5.78 13.79 -14.88
CA SER A 324 -4.56 13.33 -14.24
C SER A 324 -4.70 11.85 -13.85
N MET A 325 -4.02 10.95 -14.56
CA MET A 325 -3.66 9.63 -13.99
C MET A 325 -2.71 9.73 -12.78
N LEU A 326 -2.40 10.96 -12.32
CA LEU A 326 -1.79 11.26 -11.03
C LEU A 326 -2.67 12.28 -10.27
N PRO A 327 -3.70 11.83 -9.53
CA PRO A 327 -4.53 12.67 -8.65
C PRO A 327 -3.71 13.42 -7.57
N ILE A 328 -2.44 13.07 -7.44
CA ILE A 328 -1.52 13.48 -6.39
C ILE A 328 -1.19 14.97 -6.50
N GLN A 329 -1.00 15.55 -7.69
CA GLN A 329 -0.51 16.93 -7.80
C GLN A 329 -1.56 17.99 -7.42
N GLY A 330 -2.83 17.80 -7.81
CA GLY A 330 -3.92 18.70 -7.43
C GLY A 330 -4.26 18.60 -5.95
N LEU A 331 -4.22 17.38 -5.40
CA LEU A 331 -4.40 17.10 -3.99
C LEU A 331 -3.27 17.70 -3.14
N ARG A 332 -2.04 17.61 -3.64
CA ARG A 332 -0.84 18.16 -2.99
C ARG A 332 -0.89 19.68 -2.89
N ASN A 333 -1.31 20.38 -3.96
CA ASN A 333 -1.48 21.84 -3.91
C ASN A 333 -2.53 22.28 -2.88
N GLN A 334 -3.62 21.51 -2.71
CA GLN A 334 -4.60 21.76 -1.64
C GLN A 334 -4.01 21.50 -0.26
N PHE A 335 -3.24 20.42 -0.10
CA PHE A 335 -2.59 20.08 1.15
C PHE A 335 -1.59 21.16 1.56
N ASP A 336 -0.73 21.62 0.66
CA ASP A 336 0.27 22.67 0.92
C ASP A 336 -0.39 24.02 1.24
N ALA A 337 -1.58 24.30 0.70
CA ALA A 337 -2.37 25.48 1.06
C ALA A 337 -2.93 25.41 2.50
N ILE A 338 -3.27 24.21 2.98
CA ILE A 338 -3.81 23.98 4.33
C ILE A 338 -2.66 23.87 5.36
N TYR A 339 -1.51 23.34 4.97
CA TYR A 339 -0.34 23.09 5.83
C TYR A 339 0.95 23.74 5.27
N PRO A 340 1.05 25.09 5.23
CA PRO A 340 2.11 25.80 4.50
C PRO A 340 3.54 25.70 5.08
N ASN A 341 3.71 25.12 6.26
CA ASN A 341 4.99 25.08 7.00
C ASN A 341 5.45 23.65 7.34
N GLU A 342 4.94 22.63 6.65
CA GLU A 342 5.30 21.25 6.92
C GLU A 342 6.54 20.85 6.09
N PRO A 343 7.68 20.51 6.72
CA PRO A 343 8.93 20.29 6.00
C PRO A 343 8.85 19.06 5.08
N LEU A 344 9.25 19.25 3.81
CA LEU A 344 9.37 18.19 2.78
C LEU A 344 10.39 17.10 3.16
N ILE A 345 11.34 17.43 4.03
CA ILE A 345 12.45 16.56 4.45
C ILE A 345 12.55 16.63 5.97
N ARG A 346 12.39 15.47 6.62
CA ARG A 346 12.51 15.35 8.08
C ARG A 346 13.96 15.47 8.51
N THR A 347 14.16 16.10 9.66
CA THR A 347 15.45 16.08 10.36
C THR A 347 15.73 14.69 10.95
N PRO A 348 17.00 14.31 11.13
CA PRO A 348 17.35 12.98 11.65
C PRO A 348 16.79 12.69 13.05
N SER A 349 16.56 13.73 13.87
CA SER A 349 15.89 13.59 15.18
C SER A 349 14.39 13.29 15.11
N GLU A 350 13.71 13.59 13.98
CA GLU A 350 12.28 13.33 13.79
C GLU A 350 12.02 11.90 13.30
N LYS A 351 12.97 11.30 12.57
CA LYS A 351 12.90 9.89 12.14
C LYS A 351 12.90 8.91 13.31
N ASP A 352 13.60 9.24 14.40
CA ASP A 352 13.70 8.42 15.60
C ASP A 352 12.35 8.29 16.35
N LYS A 353 11.37 9.15 16.03
CA LYS A 353 10.01 9.13 16.58
C LYS A 353 8.97 8.52 15.62
N THR A 354 9.40 7.93 14.51
CA THR A 354 8.49 7.32 13.53
C THR A 354 7.74 6.13 14.12
N LEU A 355 6.43 6.11 13.93
CA LEU A 355 5.58 4.97 14.28
C LEU A 355 5.86 3.82 13.32
N LYS A 356 5.87 2.59 13.84
CA LYS A 356 6.03 1.39 13.02
C LYS A 356 4.76 1.17 12.20
N ALA A 357 4.92 0.96 10.88
CA ALA A 357 3.81 0.69 9.96
C ALA A 357 2.91 -0.47 10.42
N ALA A 358 3.52 -1.55 10.93
CA ALA A 358 2.80 -2.70 11.47
C ALA A 358 1.91 -2.33 12.67
N MET A 359 2.42 -1.48 13.57
CA MET A 359 1.68 -1.02 14.75
C MET A 359 0.44 -0.21 14.34
N LEU A 360 0.55 0.67 13.34
CA LEU A 360 -0.61 1.43 12.86
C LEU A 360 -1.68 0.52 12.24
N LEU A 361 -1.25 -0.48 11.47
CA LEU A 361 -2.18 -1.42 10.86
C LEU A 361 -2.85 -2.31 11.92
N ASP A 362 -2.11 -2.74 12.94
CA ASP A 362 -2.64 -3.47 14.09
C ASP A 362 -3.65 -2.64 14.90
N SER A 363 -3.33 -1.37 15.17
CA SER A 363 -4.23 -0.44 15.85
C SER A 363 -5.52 -0.19 15.03
N PHE A 364 -5.40 -0.06 13.71
CA PHE A 364 -6.55 0.07 12.81
C PHE A 364 -7.48 -1.15 12.85
N PHE A 365 -6.95 -2.37 12.74
CA PHE A 365 -7.77 -3.59 12.81
C PHE A 365 -8.35 -3.82 14.20
N THR A 366 -7.61 -3.46 15.26
CA THR A 366 -8.12 -3.46 16.64
C THR A 366 -9.30 -2.50 16.78
N SER A 367 -9.18 -1.29 16.23
CA SER A 367 -10.28 -0.31 16.22
C SER A 367 -11.50 -0.84 15.48
N CYS A 368 -11.32 -1.50 14.33
CA CYS A 368 -12.42 -2.14 13.60
C CYS A 368 -13.10 -3.25 14.42
N LYS A 369 -12.34 -4.02 15.19
CA LYS A 369 -12.87 -5.05 16.10
C LYS A 369 -13.70 -4.43 17.22
N ASP A 370 -13.19 -3.40 17.89
CA ASP A 370 -13.88 -2.78 19.02
C ASP A 370 -15.17 -2.07 18.54
N ILE A 371 -15.08 -1.32 17.44
CA ILE A 371 -16.24 -0.68 16.81
C ILE A 371 -17.24 -1.72 16.31
N GLY A 372 -16.79 -2.81 15.69
CA GLY A 372 -17.68 -3.87 15.23
C GLY A 372 -18.48 -4.50 16.38
N LYS A 373 -17.87 -4.68 17.55
CA LYS A 373 -18.57 -5.15 18.76
C LYS A 373 -19.59 -4.16 19.27
N GLU A 374 -19.25 -2.87 19.26
CA GLU A 374 -20.18 -1.80 19.65
C GLU A 374 -21.37 -1.75 18.69
N LEU A 375 -21.12 -1.78 17.38
CA LEU A 375 -22.16 -1.79 16.36
C LEU A 375 -23.08 -3.02 16.45
N LEU A 376 -22.54 -4.18 16.83
CA LEU A 376 -23.35 -5.38 17.07
C LEU A 376 -24.27 -5.20 18.28
N ARG A 377 -23.73 -4.68 19.39
CA ARG A 377 -24.50 -4.41 20.62
C ARG A 377 -25.58 -3.35 20.39
N ASP A 378 -25.28 -2.34 19.58
CA ASP A 378 -26.20 -1.24 19.28
C ASP A 378 -27.22 -1.62 18.18
N GLY A 379 -27.23 -2.88 17.72
CA GLY A 379 -28.14 -3.40 16.71
C GLY A 379 -27.93 -2.85 15.30
N ALA A 380 -26.81 -2.17 15.06
CA ALA A 380 -26.46 -1.57 13.77
C ALA A 380 -26.04 -2.62 12.73
N ILE A 381 -25.38 -3.68 13.19
CA ILE A 381 -25.01 -4.85 12.38
C ILE A 381 -25.56 -6.12 13.04
N GLN A 382 -25.86 -7.13 12.23
CA GLN A 382 -26.35 -8.43 12.69
C GLN A 382 -25.34 -9.54 12.38
N ILE A 383 -25.46 -10.70 13.05
CA ILE A 383 -24.64 -11.87 12.75
C ILE A 383 -24.83 -12.34 11.29
N SER A 384 -26.04 -12.18 10.75
CA SER A 384 -26.34 -12.42 9.33
C SER A 384 -25.49 -11.56 8.39
N ASP A 385 -25.24 -10.29 8.74
CA ASP A 385 -24.37 -9.41 7.95
C ASP A 385 -22.92 -9.91 7.91
N LEU A 386 -22.46 -10.55 9.00
CA LEU A 386 -21.13 -11.17 9.08
C LEU A 386 -21.03 -12.44 8.22
N GLU A 387 -22.07 -13.28 8.22
CA GLU A 387 -22.16 -14.47 7.38
C GLU A 387 -22.23 -14.10 5.88
N GLU A 388 -23.04 -13.10 5.53
CA GLU A 388 -23.14 -12.60 4.16
C GLU A 388 -21.82 -12.04 3.64
N TRP A 389 -21.03 -11.38 4.51
CA TRP A 389 -19.70 -10.92 4.16
C TRP A 389 -18.75 -12.08 3.80
N ARG A 390 -18.82 -13.22 4.51
CA ARG A 390 -17.98 -14.40 4.20
C ARG A 390 -18.21 -14.87 2.75
N HIS A 391 -19.45 -14.78 2.29
CA HIS A 391 -19.87 -15.10 0.92
C HIS A 391 -19.76 -13.92 -0.07
N SER A 392 -19.09 -12.83 0.32
CA SER A 392 -18.88 -11.61 -0.50
C SER A 392 -20.18 -10.93 -0.96
N LYS A 393 -21.28 -11.12 -0.23
CA LYS A 393 -22.58 -10.49 -0.53
C LYS A 393 -22.73 -9.13 0.13
N ASN A 394 -22.09 -8.95 1.29
CA ASN A 394 -22.20 -7.75 2.10
C ASN A 394 -20.82 -7.07 2.23
N LYS A 395 -20.81 -5.74 2.04
CA LYS A 395 -19.60 -4.89 2.06
C LYS A 395 -19.43 -4.13 3.40
N ILE A 396 -20.38 -4.27 4.34
CA ILE A 396 -20.37 -3.54 5.62
C ILE A 396 -19.11 -3.87 6.44
N VAL A 397 -18.69 -5.13 6.50
CA VAL A 397 -17.56 -5.54 7.36
C VAL A 397 -16.21 -4.97 6.90
N ASN A 398 -15.90 -5.08 5.60
CA ASN A 398 -14.58 -4.71 5.06
C ASN A 398 -14.52 -3.30 4.46
N ILE A 399 -15.66 -2.62 4.29
CA ILE A 399 -15.72 -1.23 3.81
C ILE A 399 -16.40 -0.34 4.86
N GLY A 400 -17.59 -0.72 5.32
CA GLY A 400 -18.41 0.07 6.24
C GLY A 400 -17.78 0.29 7.62
N ILE A 401 -17.41 -0.77 8.34
CA ILE A 401 -16.78 -0.69 9.67
C ILE A 401 -15.46 0.10 9.60
N PRO A 402 -14.55 -0.15 8.63
CA PRO A 402 -13.40 0.71 8.38
C PRO A 402 -13.72 2.19 8.14
N ALA A 403 -14.72 2.49 7.31
CA ALA A 403 -15.12 3.86 7.02
C ALA A 403 -15.66 4.56 8.28
N TYR A 404 -16.45 3.84 9.09
CA TYR A 404 -16.88 4.29 10.40
C TYR A 404 -15.69 4.58 11.32
N ALA A 405 -14.72 3.67 11.40
CA ALA A 405 -13.53 3.81 12.23
C ALA A 405 -12.67 5.03 11.86
N PHE A 406 -12.45 5.27 10.56
CA PHE A 406 -11.75 6.47 10.12
C PHE A 406 -12.53 7.75 10.41
N LEU A 407 -13.85 7.74 10.19
CA LEU A 407 -14.67 8.92 10.49
C LEU A 407 -14.68 9.24 11.99
N GLU A 408 -14.81 8.24 12.85
CA GLU A 408 -14.72 8.41 14.30
C GLU A 408 -13.35 8.99 14.71
N CYS A 409 -12.27 8.50 14.11
CA CYS A 409 -10.93 9.07 14.29
C CYS A 409 -10.88 10.54 13.85
N PHE A 410 -11.47 10.91 12.71
CA PHE A 410 -11.52 12.30 12.25
C PHE A 410 -12.28 13.20 13.23
N ILE A 411 -13.46 12.78 13.66
CA ILE A 411 -14.29 13.54 14.62
C ILE A 411 -13.56 13.73 15.95
N ASN A 412 -12.96 12.67 16.49
CA ASN A 412 -12.18 12.74 17.74
C ASN A 412 -10.96 13.65 17.60
N SER A 413 -10.29 13.62 16.44
CA SER A 413 -9.15 14.51 16.14
C SER A 413 -9.58 15.98 16.04
N ILE A 414 -10.74 16.25 15.45
CA ILE A 414 -11.31 17.60 15.34
C ILE A 414 -11.68 18.13 16.73
N ARG A 415 -12.38 17.32 17.55
CA ARG A 415 -12.79 17.68 18.91
C ARG A 415 -11.62 17.96 19.85
N SER A 416 -10.53 17.19 19.71
CA SER A 416 -9.30 17.37 20.49
C SER A 416 -8.41 18.51 19.97
N GLY A 417 -8.75 19.15 18.84
CA GLY A 417 -7.92 20.18 18.22
C GLY A 417 -6.59 19.65 17.68
N SER A 418 -6.48 18.33 17.46
CA SER A 418 -5.26 17.68 17.00
C SER A 418 -4.92 18.09 15.56
N ARG A 419 -3.64 18.39 15.34
CA ARG A 419 -3.09 18.62 14.00
C ARG A 419 -3.06 17.33 13.18
N GLY A 420 -2.88 16.19 13.84
CA GLY A 420 -2.80 14.86 13.24
C GLY A 420 -4.11 14.07 13.30
N PHE A 421 -3.98 12.75 13.42
CA PHE A 421 -5.06 11.80 13.66
C PHE A 421 -4.89 11.15 15.02
N ASN A 422 -5.86 11.31 15.90
CA ASN A 422 -5.86 10.67 17.20
C ASN A 422 -6.56 9.32 17.10
N LEU A 423 -5.79 8.24 17.23
CA LEU A 423 -6.31 6.87 17.25
C LEU A 423 -6.98 6.55 18.60
N ARG A 424 -7.80 5.49 18.65
CA ARG A 424 -8.52 5.08 19.88
C ARG A 424 -7.60 4.69 21.04
N ASP A 425 -6.39 4.24 20.76
CA ASP A 425 -5.32 3.94 21.72
C ASP A 425 -4.56 5.18 22.21
N ASN A 426 -5.09 6.40 21.97
CA ASN A 426 -4.49 7.69 22.30
C ASN A 426 -3.13 7.94 21.62
N VAL A 427 -2.87 7.26 20.51
CA VAL A 427 -1.70 7.50 19.67
C VAL A 427 -2.03 8.57 18.64
N GLU A 428 -1.35 9.70 18.70
CA GLU A 428 -1.49 10.77 17.71
C GLU A 428 -0.55 10.53 16.52
N ILE A 429 -1.10 10.45 15.32
CA ILE A 429 -0.35 10.37 14.06
C ILE A 429 -0.27 11.77 13.44
N THR A 430 0.93 12.31 13.37
CA THR A 430 1.24 13.59 12.72
C THR A 430 2.14 13.36 11.50
N SER A 431 2.36 14.41 10.73
CA SER A 431 3.33 14.43 9.63
C SER A 431 4.76 14.11 10.07
N ALA A 432 5.10 14.40 11.32
CA ALA A 432 6.43 14.17 11.88
C ALA A 432 6.65 12.70 12.26
N ASN A 433 5.62 12.00 12.78
CA ASN A 433 5.76 10.63 13.28
C ASN A 433 5.13 9.55 12.40
N ARG A 434 4.42 9.90 11.30
CA ARG A 434 3.84 8.90 10.41
C ARG A 434 4.92 7.97 9.82
N PRO A 435 4.63 6.67 9.61
CA PRO A 435 5.57 5.74 9.00
C PRO A 435 6.00 6.21 7.62
N GLU A 436 7.24 5.89 7.25
CA GLU A 436 7.76 6.14 5.92
C GLU A 436 7.18 5.12 4.91
N GLY A 437 6.84 5.59 3.72
CA GLY A 437 6.44 4.72 2.62
C GLY A 437 5.35 5.34 1.74
N ARG A 438 5.46 5.10 0.43
CA ARG A 438 4.57 5.67 -0.59
C ARG A 438 3.08 5.45 -0.30
N VAL A 439 2.71 4.30 0.30
CA VAL A 439 1.31 3.99 0.65
C VAL A 439 0.80 4.88 1.79
N PHE A 440 1.63 5.12 2.82
CA PHE A 440 1.27 5.98 3.95
C PHE A 440 1.21 7.45 3.52
N ASP A 441 2.15 7.88 2.67
CA ASP A 441 2.10 9.22 2.08
C ASP A 441 0.84 9.40 1.21
N TRP A 442 0.52 8.39 0.39
CA TRP A 442 -0.68 8.38 -0.45
C TRP A 442 -1.99 8.42 0.35
N LEU A 443 -2.05 7.80 1.54
CA LEU A 443 -3.25 7.82 2.40
C LEU A 443 -3.36 9.10 3.23
N TYR A 444 -2.24 9.61 3.76
CA TYR A 444 -2.22 10.66 4.76
C TYR A 444 -2.78 11.99 4.21
N GLU A 445 -2.30 12.43 3.05
CA GLU A 445 -2.73 13.71 2.45
C GLU A 445 -4.25 13.77 2.17
N PRO A 446 -4.87 12.79 1.47
CA PRO A 446 -6.32 12.80 1.28
C PRO A 446 -7.09 12.77 2.59
N MET A 447 -6.63 12.01 3.59
CA MET A 447 -7.28 11.94 4.90
C MET A 447 -7.23 13.28 5.63
N CYS A 448 -6.12 14.02 5.56
CA CYS A 448 -6.00 15.33 6.19
C CYS A 448 -6.94 16.35 5.55
N ILE A 449 -7.06 16.31 4.22
CA ILE A 449 -8.00 17.16 3.49
C ILE A 449 -9.44 16.84 3.87
N MET A 450 -9.81 15.56 3.96
CA MET A 450 -11.15 15.17 4.40
C MET A 450 -11.42 15.61 5.85
N LYS A 451 -10.45 15.48 6.76
CA LYS A 451 -10.57 15.97 8.15
C LYS A 451 -10.86 17.47 8.17
N GLU A 452 -10.12 18.27 7.41
CA GLU A 452 -10.33 19.72 7.38
C GLU A 452 -11.65 20.10 6.69
N GLN A 453 -12.05 19.36 5.65
CA GLN A 453 -13.38 19.52 5.05
C GLN A 453 -14.48 19.28 6.10
N ILE A 454 -14.42 18.18 6.86
CA ILE A 454 -15.39 17.88 7.92
C ILE A 454 -15.39 18.98 9.00
N ARG A 455 -14.20 19.44 9.41
CA ARG A 455 -14.05 20.54 10.37
C ARG A 455 -14.76 21.81 9.89
N SER A 456 -14.59 22.16 8.62
CA SER A 456 -15.20 23.37 8.04
C SER A 456 -16.74 23.32 8.00
N LEU A 457 -17.33 22.12 7.98
CA LEU A 457 -18.78 21.92 7.98
C LEU A 457 -19.42 22.18 9.36
N ASN A 458 -18.63 22.28 10.42
CA ASN A 458 -19.08 22.50 11.81
C ASN A 458 -20.30 21.64 12.16
N LEU A 459 -20.12 20.32 12.11
CA LEU A 459 -21.19 19.35 12.36
C LEU A 459 -21.64 19.39 13.82
N ASN A 460 -22.95 19.33 14.04
CA ASN A 460 -23.50 19.07 15.36
C ASN A 460 -23.54 17.56 15.66
N GLU A 461 -23.80 17.18 16.91
CA GLU A 461 -23.76 15.78 17.34
C GLU A 461 -24.77 14.88 16.59
N THR A 462 -25.93 15.41 16.20
CA THR A 462 -26.93 14.66 15.42
C THR A 462 -26.50 14.47 13.97
N GLU A 463 -25.85 15.46 13.37
CA GLU A 463 -25.30 15.40 12.01
C GLU A 463 -24.09 14.46 11.96
N GLU A 464 -23.24 14.45 12.99
CA GLU A 464 -22.13 13.50 13.13
C GLU A 464 -22.64 12.06 13.21
N ARG A 465 -23.66 11.78 14.03
CA ARG A 465 -24.30 10.46 14.11
C ARG A 465 -24.93 10.04 12.78
N TYR A 466 -25.53 10.98 12.04
CA TYR A 466 -26.03 10.71 10.69
C TYR A 466 -24.88 10.36 9.74
N PHE A 467 -23.79 11.11 9.79
CA PHE A 467 -22.64 10.90 8.92
C PHE A 467 -21.96 9.54 9.17
N LEU A 468 -21.90 9.10 10.44
CA LEU A 468 -21.44 7.77 10.81
C LEU A 468 -22.30 6.65 10.18
N LYS A 469 -23.64 6.80 10.14
CA LYS A 469 -24.52 5.85 9.43
C LYS A 469 -24.23 5.81 7.94
N LEU A 470 -24.06 6.99 7.34
CA LEU A 470 -23.81 7.15 5.92
C LEU A 470 -22.51 6.45 5.49
N CYS A 471 -21.48 6.52 6.34
CA CYS A 471 -20.21 5.81 6.13
C CYS A 471 -20.36 4.29 6.31
N LEU A 472 -21.09 3.83 7.34
CA LEU A 472 -21.25 2.41 7.66
C LEU A 472 -21.99 1.63 6.57
N TYR A 473 -23.10 2.15 6.08
CA TYR A 473 -24.01 1.40 5.19
C TYR A 473 -23.74 1.62 3.70
N ASN A 474 -22.62 2.23 3.31
CA ASN A 474 -22.25 2.40 1.91
C ASN A 474 -23.33 3.09 1.05
N GLY A 475 -24.08 4.02 1.64
CA GLY A 475 -25.19 4.71 0.97
C GLY A 475 -26.48 3.89 0.80
N ASP A 476 -26.60 2.72 1.43
CA ASP A 476 -27.86 1.98 1.50
C ASP A 476 -28.88 2.74 2.36
N THR A 477 -29.78 3.48 1.68
CA THR A 477 -30.80 4.30 2.32
C THR A 477 -31.73 3.48 3.21
N THR A 478 -32.00 2.22 2.85
CA THR A 478 -32.91 1.37 3.63
C THR A 478 -32.33 1.03 5.00
N ARG A 479 -31.03 0.73 5.05
CA ARG A 479 -30.31 0.44 6.30
C ARG A 479 -30.07 1.70 7.13
N ILE A 480 -29.80 2.84 6.48
CA ILE A 480 -29.64 4.15 7.14
C ILE A 480 -30.91 4.56 7.88
N ASP A 481 -32.08 4.31 7.27
CA ASP A 481 -33.38 4.63 7.83
C ASP A 481 -33.81 3.62 8.91
N SER A 482 -33.37 2.35 8.81
CA SER A 482 -33.71 1.33 9.80
C SER A 482 -32.99 1.51 11.15
N TRP A 483 -31.75 2.01 11.15
CA TRP A 483 -30.99 2.19 12.39
C TRP A 483 -31.25 3.56 13.04
N GLN A 484 -32.01 3.52 14.14
CA GLN A 484 -32.42 4.71 14.91
C GLN A 484 -31.38 5.10 15.96
N ASN A 485 -30.22 5.57 15.52
CA ASN A 485 -29.13 6.05 16.39
C ASN A 485 -29.27 7.52 16.85
N GLY A 486 -30.39 8.19 16.55
CA GLY A 486 -30.58 9.63 16.82
C GLY A 486 -29.86 10.57 15.84
N GLY A 487 -29.28 10.04 14.75
CA GLY A 487 -28.65 10.86 13.71
C GLY A 487 -29.66 11.46 12.74
N ILE A 488 -29.58 12.78 12.54
CA ILE A 488 -30.48 13.57 11.69
C ILE A 488 -29.67 14.17 10.53
N PRO A 489 -30.13 14.06 9.27
CA PRO A 489 -29.43 14.63 8.14
C PRO A 489 -29.44 16.17 8.18
N PRO A 490 -28.38 16.86 7.69
CA PRO A 490 -28.37 18.32 7.61
C PRO A 490 -29.56 18.87 6.81
N GLU A 491 -30.13 19.99 7.23
CA GLU A 491 -31.20 20.69 6.50
C GLU A 491 -30.69 21.30 5.19
N ASP A 492 -29.46 21.81 5.21
CA ASP A 492 -28.82 22.38 4.02
C ASP A 492 -28.48 21.28 3.00
N PRO A 493 -29.05 21.32 1.79
CA PRO A 493 -28.78 20.33 0.75
C PRO A 493 -27.32 20.34 0.29
N ILE A 494 -26.62 21.48 0.36
CA ILE A 494 -25.21 21.57 -0.02
C ILE A 494 -24.36 20.82 0.99
N LYS A 495 -24.55 21.11 2.29
CA LYS A 495 -23.89 20.40 3.38
C LYS A 495 -24.14 18.89 3.33
N ARG A 496 -25.38 18.47 3.04
CA ARG A 496 -25.71 17.05 2.87
C ARG A 496 -24.96 16.41 1.69
N ALA A 497 -24.94 17.07 0.53
CA ALA A 497 -24.20 16.58 -0.64
C ALA A 497 -22.68 16.52 -0.38
N GLN A 498 -22.13 17.43 0.43
CA GLN A 498 -20.72 17.38 0.85
C GLN A 498 -20.45 16.16 1.74
N LEU A 499 -21.32 15.83 2.70
CA LEU A 499 -21.19 14.61 3.51
C LEU A 499 -21.24 13.34 2.65
N GLU A 500 -22.16 13.26 1.69
CA GLU A 500 -22.24 12.15 0.74
C GLU A 500 -20.98 12.04 -0.13
N GLY A 501 -20.41 13.19 -0.55
CA GLY A 501 -19.15 13.24 -1.28
C GLY A 501 -17.97 12.71 -0.46
N ILE A 502 -17.85 13.14 0.81
CA ILE A 502 -16.78 12.69 1.71
C ILE A 502 -16.96 11.20 2.06
N SER A 503 -18.19 10.75 2.32
CA SER A 503 -18.51 9.34 2.59
C SER A 503 -18.06 8.44 1.43
N ARG A 504 -18.39 8.79 0.18
CA ARG A 504 -17.96 8.01 -1.00
C ARG A 504 -16.44 7.97 -1.16
N ARG A 505 -15.75 9.08 -0.89
CA ARG A 505 -14.27 9.11 -0.93
C ARG A 505 -13.66 8.20 0.14
N LEU A 506 -14.21 8.24 1.35
CA LEU A 506 -13.74 7.41 2.46
C LEU A 506 -13.99 5.92 2.18
N GLN A 507 -15.18 5.58 1.68
CA GLN A 507 -15.52 4.22 1.23
C GLN A 507 -14.62 3.73 0.10
N GLY A 508 -14.25 4.60 -0.85
CA GLY A 508 -13.28 4.27 -1.90
C GLY A 508 -11.88 3.94 -1.35
N ILE A 509 -11.43 4.65 -0.31
CA ILE A 509 -10.19 4.32 0.39
C ILE A 509 -10.31 2.95 1.09
N CYS A 510 -11.39 2.73 1.84
CA CYS A 510 -11.64 1.45 2.51
C CYS A 510 -11.77 0.28 1.52
N LEU A 511 -12.41 0.49 0.37
CA LEU A 511 -12.47 -0.48 -0.72
C LEU A 511 -11.07 -0.85 -1.20
N THR A 512 -10.20 0.14 -1.40
CA THR A 512 -8.81 -0.09 -1.78
C THR A 512 -8.05 -0.90 -0.72
N LEU A 513 -8.21 -0.55 0.57
CA LEU A 513 -7.61 -1.29 1.68
C LEU A 513 -8.15 -2.72 1.80
N SER A 514 -9.43 -2.95 1.51
CA SER A 514 -10.05 -4.27 1.53
C SER A 514 -9.56 -5.20 0.42
N ARG A 515 -8.97 -4.65 -0.65
CA ARG A 515 -8.39 -5.37 -1.78
C ARG A 515 -6.91 -5.76 -1.57
N LEU A 516 -6.31 -5.38 -0.45
CA LEU A 516 -4.95 -5.80 -0.11
C LEU A 516 -4.91 -7.31 0.22
N PRO A 517 -3.86 -8.06 -0.17
CA PRO A 517 -3.82 -9.51 0.00
C PRO A 517 -4.06 -10.00 1.44
N THR A 518 -3.51 -9.30 2.43
CA THR A 518 -3.64 -9.66 3.85
C THR A 518 -4.98 -9.23 4.46
N SER A 519 -5.73 -8.36 3.78
CA SER A 519 -6.89 -7.66 4.35
C SER A 519 -8.00 -8.63 4.73
N ARG A 520 -8.33 -9.58 3.83
CA ARG A 520 -9.39 -10.56 4.06
C ARG A 520 -9.15 -11.41 5.30
N ARG A 521 -7.93 -11.92 5.45
CA ARG A 521 -7.51 -12.67 6.66
C ARG A 521 -7.66 -11.85 7.93
N ARG A 522 -7.26 -10.58 7.91
CA ARG A 522 -7.39 -9.68 9.08
C ARG A 522 -8.84 -9.37 9.41
N PHE A 523 -9.70 -9.19 8.41
CA PHE A 523 -11.13 -9.05 8.63
C PHE A 523 -11.79 -10.34 9.14
N PHE A 524 -11.27 -11.53 8.81
CA PHE A 524 -11.74 -12.76 9.46
C PHE A 524 -11.45 -12.76 10.97
N GLU A 525 -10.29 -12.25 11.41
CA GLU A 525 -9.98 -12.08 12.83
C GLU A 525 -10.94 -11.09 13.50
N VAL A 526 -11.27 -9.99 12.81
CA VAL A 526 -12.27 -9.01 13.26
C VAL A 526 -13.65 -9.65 13.40
N VAL A 527 -14.14 -10.32 12.36
CA VAL A 527 -15.45 -10.98 12.34
C VAL A 527 -15.57 -12.02 13.45
N LYS A 528 -14.57 -12.88 13.60
CA LYS A 528 -14.55 -13.88 14.68
C LYS A 528 -14.68 -13.22 16.05
N ALA A 529 -13.97 -12.12 16.28
CA ALA A 529 -14.05 -11.41 17.54
C ALA A 529 -15.40 -10.74 17.79
N ILE A 530 -16.10 -10.31 16.74
CA ILE A 530 -17.47 -9.76 16.82
C ILE A 530 -18.47 -10.89 17.11
N GLU A 531 -18.36 -12.03 16.43
CA GLU A 531 -19.20 -13.22 16.66
C GLU A 531 -19.03 -13.76 18.09
N ASP A 532 -17.80 -13.83 18.60
CA ASP A 532 -17.50 -14.24 19.97
C ASP A 532 -18.18 -13.30 21.00
N GLU A 533 -18.32 -12.02 20.70
CA GLU A 533 -19.04 -11.05 21.53
C GLU A 533 -20.55 -11.28 21.48
N GLY A 534 -21.11 -11.51 20.28
CA GLY A 534 -22.52 -11.87 20.10
C GLY A 534 -22.90 -13.11 20.89
N ASN A 535 -22.09 -14.17 20.79
CA ASN A 535 -22.33 -15.44 21.47
C ASN A 535 -22.29 -15.31 23.01
N LYS A 536 -21.42 -14.45 23.56
CA LYS A 536 -21.40 -14.16 25.00
C LYS A 536 -22.69 -13.50 25.47
N ASN A 537 -23.22 -12.56 24.70
CA ASN A 537 -24.46 -11.87 25.04
C ASN A 537 -25.67 -12.84 25.01
N PHE A 538 -25.73 -13.77 24.06
CA PHE A 538 -26.77 -14.82 24.05
C PHE A 538 -26.65 -15.79 25.23
N GLY A 539 -25.43 -16.17 25.62
CA GLY A 539 -25.19 -17.03 26.79
C GLY A 539 -25.56 -16.39 28.13
N ASP A 540 -25.36 -15.08 28.28
CA ASP A 540 -25.68 -14.33 29.50
C ASP A 540 -27.18 -13.98 29.62
N LEU A 541 -27.88 -13.87 28.48
CA LEU A 541 -29.34 -13.79 28.43
C LEU A 541 -30.02 -15.12 28.78
N GLY A 542 -29.41 -16.26 28.42
CA GLY A 542 -29.89 -17.59 28.80
C GLY A 542 -29.75 -17.87 30.31
N SER A 543 -28.62 -17.47 30.91
CA SER A 543 -28.37 -17.67 32.34
C SER A 543 -29.27 -16.82 33.25
N ARG A 544 -29.59 -15.58 32.84
CA ARG A 544 -30.55 -14.71 33.55
C ARG A 544 -31.97 -15.23 33.52
N HIS A 545 -32.39 -15.84 32.41
CA HIS A 545 -33.72 -16.43 32.31
C HIS A 545 -33.90 -17.65 33.25
N ASP A 546 -32.83 -18.39 33.49
CA ASP A 546 -32.82 -19.51 34.44
C ASP A 546 -32.72 -19.08 35.91
N THR A 547 -32.26 -17.84 36.19
CA THR A 547 -32.21 -17.29 37.56
C THR A 547 -33.46 -16.53 37.97
N GLU A 548 -34.25 -16.01 37.01
CA GLU A 548 -35.57 -15.40 37.27
C GLU A 548 -36.72 -16.44 37.27
N ALA A 549 -36.45 -17.67 36.80
CA ALA A 549 -37.38 -18.80 36.82
C ALA A 549 -37.19 -19.76 38.03
N ALA A 550 -36.28 -19.43 38.95
CA ALA A 550 -36.04 -20.11 40.22
C ALA A 550 -36.35 -19.18 41.39
#